data_AF-A0A928XC36-F1
#
_entry.id   AF-A0A928XC36-F1
#
_cell.length_a   1.000
_cell.length_b   1.000
_cell.length_c   1.000
_cell.angle_alpha   90.00
_cell.angle_beta   90.00
_cell.angle_gamma   90.00
#
_symmetry.space_group_name_H-M   'P 1'
#
loop_
_entity.id
_entity.type
_entity.pdbx_description
1 polymer ?
#
loop_
_entity_poly.entity_id
_entity_poly.type
_entity_poly.pdbx_seq_one_letter_code
_entity_poly.pdbx_strand_id
1 'polypeptide(L)'
;MLFDWSKPGNAPAPSPLPQPDVRAPATGTPDEHALPAALSYPPGHPWHYHPLGDNAAPMPVDAIPAAKGLEDTFDRELPKRGPKRIIKARELLDAERRGLEADRQRYQALVERGADALSRYDREIAHGGDLEMARASALALTFNHVAWRLGRIAVLERELTRSNARGR
;
A
#
# COMPACT_ATOMS: atom_id res chain seq x y z
N MET A 1 -38.20 10.09 -16.19
CA MET A 1 -37.67 10.07 -17.57
C MET A 1 -36.70 8.91 -17.66
N LEU A 2 -37.01 7.91 -18.49
CA LEU A 2 -36.31 6.63 -18.59
C LEU A 2 -35.27 6.75 -19.72
N PHE A 3 -34.01 6.44 -19.44
CA PHE A 3 -32.92 6.52 -20.41
C PHE A 3 -32.91 5.25 -21.28
N ASP A 4 -33.14 5.40 -22.59
CA ASP A 4 -33.16 4.32 -23.58
C ASP A 4 -31.76 4.13 -24.18
N TRP A 5 -31.22 2.91 -24.01
CA TRP A 5 -29.88 2.51 -24.44
C TRP A 5 -29.82 1.98 -25.88
N SER A 6 -30.93 2.04 -26.63
CA SER A 6 -31.05 1.35 -27.93
C SER A 6 -30.67 2.19 -29.15
N LYS A 7 -30.01 3.33 -28.98
CA LYS A 7 -29.56 4.18 -30.11
C LYS A 7 -28.04 4.13 -30.26
N PRO A 8 -27.48 3.61 -31.38
CA PRO A 8 -26.08 3.78 -31.68
C PRO A 8 -25.83 5.26 -31.99
N GLY A 9 -25.20 5.94 -31.03
CA GLY A 9 -24.68 7.29 -31.21
C GLY A 9 -23.60 7.28 -32.28
N ASN A 10 -23.73 8.17 -33.26
CA ASN A 10 -22.80 8.38 -34.36
C ASN A 10 -21.50 8.98 -33.80
N ALA A 11 -20.62 8.13 -33.25
CA ALA A 11 -19.32 8.53 -32.77
C ALA A 11 -18.39 8.80 -33.96
N PRO A 12 -17.71 9.97 -34.03
CA PRO A 12 -16.69 10.19 -35.05
C PRO A 12 -15.57 9.15 -34.86
N ALA A 13 -15.14 8.53 -35.96
CA ALA A 13 -14.05 7.56 -35.96
C ALA A 13 -12.78 8.17 -35.33
N PRO A 14 -12.06 7.43 -34.47
CA PRO A 14 -10.80 7.92 -33.92
C PRO A 14 -9.78 8.09 -35.06
N SER A 15 -9.16 9.27 -35.13
CA SER A 15 -8.06 9.53 -36.05
C SER A 15 -6.94 8.51 -35.83
N PRO A 16 -6.34 7.94 -36.88
CA PRO A 16 -5.22 7.03 -36.71
C PRO A 16 -4.04 7.80 -36.10
N LEU A 17 -3.46 7.24 -35.04
CA LEU A 17 -2.24 7.74 -34.43
C LEU A 17 -1.11 7.76 -35.48
N PRO A 18 -0.22 8.76 -35.46
CA PRO A 18 0.92 8.79 -36.35
C PRO A 18 1.77 7.54 -36.10
N GLN A 19 1.96 6.73 -37.13
CA GLN A 19 2.84 5.57 -37.05
C GLN A 19 4.29 6.06 -37.08
N PRO A 20 5.17 5.51 -36.21
CA PRO A 20 6.59 5.82 -36.28
C PRO A 20 7.17 5.29 -37.59
N ASP A 21 7.94 6.14 -38.25
CA ASP A 21 8.57 5.91 -39.54
C ASP A 21 9.61 4.76 -39.42
N VAL A 22 9.26 3.58 -39.94
CA VAL A 22 10.12 2.39 -39.90
C VAL A 22 11.10 2.42 -41.06
N ARG A 23 12.12 3.29 -41.05
CA ARG A 23 13.29 3.18 -41.94
C ARG A 23 14.57 3.82 -41.36
N ALA A 24 15.37 3.03 -40.66
CA ALA A 24 16.84 3.05 -40.76
C ALA A 24 17.44 1.79 -40.08
N PRO A 25 18.36 1.05 -40.74
CA PRO A 25 19.10 -0.02 -40.09
C PRO A 25 20.24 0.58 -39.26
N ALA A 26 20.10 0.56 -37.93
CA ALA A 26 21.22 0.84 -37.04
C ALA A 26 22.13 -0.40 -37.01
N THR A 27 23.15 -0.43 -37.87
CA THR A 27 24.39 -1.14 -37.60
C THR A 27 25.05 -0.48 -36.39
N GLY A 28 24.63 -0.90 -35.21
CA GLY A 28 25.31 -0.70 -33.95
C GLY A 28 25.24 -2.03 -33.23
N THR A 29 26.40 -2.58 -32.91
CA THR A 29 26.54 -3.69 -31.96
C THR A 29 25.58 -3.50 -30.78
N PRO A 30 24.89 -4.55 -30.31
CA PRO A 30 24.20 -4.45 -29.04
C PRO A 30 25.28 -4.31 -27.98
N ASP A 31 25.64 -3.07 -27.66
CA ASP A 31 26.27 -2.74 -26.40
C ASP A 31 25.33 -3.34 -25.35
N GLU A 32 25.89 -4.25 -24.54
CA GLU A 32 25.22 -4.78 -23.37
C GLU A 32 24.70 -3.58 -22.58
N HIS A 33 23.41 -3.29 -22.75
CA HIS A 33 22.67 -2.41 -21.87
C HIS A 33 22.68 -3.10 -20.51
N ALA A 34 23.77 -2.90 -19.77
CA ALA A 34 23.76 -2.98 -18.33
C ALA A 34 22.55 -2.13 -17.91
N LEU A 35 21.49 -2.82 -17.52
CA LEU A 35 20.26 -2.19 -17.08
C LEU A 35 20.65 -1.13 -16.05
N PRO A 36 20.08 0.09 -16.14
CA PRO A 36 20.34 1.12 -15.12
C PRO A 36 20.11 0.50 -13.74
N ALA A 37 20.94 0.87 -12.77
CA ALA A 37 20.87 0.38 -11.39
C ALA A 37 19.41 0.17 -10.98
N ALA A 38 19.06 -1.10 -10.78
CA ALA A 38 17.67 -1.59 -10.84
C ALA A 38 16.71 -0.62 -10.17
N LEU A 39 15.63 -0.26 -10.87
CA LEU A 39 14.48 0.44 -10.33
C LEU A 39 13.89 -0.39 -9.18
N SER A 40 14.48 -0.30 -7.99
CA SER A 40 14.03 -1.06 -6.83
C SER A 40 12.71 -0.47 -6.36
N TYR A 41 11.73 -1.34 -6.21
CA TYR A 41 10.41 -1.00 -5.73
C TYR A 41 10.45 -0.85 -4.21
N PRO A 42 9.75 0.14 -3.62
CA PRO A 42 9.68 0.23 -2.16
C PRO A 42 8.89 -0.95 -1.58
N PRO A 43 9.10 -1.34 -0.31
CA PRO A 43 8.41 -2.48 0.30
C PRO A 43 6.88 -2.38 0.39
N GLY A 44 6.33 -1.19 0.16
CA GLY A 44 4.90 -0.95 0.03
C GLY A 44 4.34 -1.19 -1.38
N HIS A 45 5.16 -1.64 -2.34
CA HIS A 45 4.79 -1.85 -3.73
C HIS A 45 4.79 -3.35 -4.08
N PRO A 46 3.77 -3.89 -4.77
CA PRO A 46 3.68 -5.33 -5.08
C PRO A 46 4.91 -5.92 -5.77
N TRP A 47 5.44 -5.25 -6.81
CA TRP A 47 6.65 -5.70 -7.51
C TRP A 47 7.90 -5.83 -6.63
N HIS A 48 7.93 -5.27 -5.42
CA HIS A 48 9.01 -5.52 -4.48
C HIS A 48 9.09 -7.00 -4.08
N TYR A 49 7.95 -7.68 -3.90
CA TYR A 49 7.90 -9.08 -3.48
C TYR A 49 7.63 -10.06 -4.63
N HIS A 50 7.36 -9.55 -5.84
CA HIS A 50 6.99 -10.39 -6.97
C HIS A 50 8.22 -11.01 -7.65
N PRO A 51 8.19 -12.27 -8.11
CA PRO A 51 9.33 -12.92 -8.77
C PRO A 51 9.86 -12.23 -10.03
N LEU A 52 8.99 -11.52 -10.76
CA LEU A 52 9.36 -10.74 -11.95
C LEU A 52 9.79 -9.29 -11.63
N GLY A 53 9.78 -8.89 -10.36
CA GLY A 53 10.26 -7.59 -9.88
C GLY A 53 11.55 -7.73 -9.08
N ASP A 54 11.61 -7.14 -7.88
CA ASP A 54 12.79 -7.23 -7.00
C ASP A 54 12.92 -8.62 -6.37
N ASN A 55 11.82 -9.36 -6.26
CA ASN A 55 11.72 -10.65 -5.56
C ASN A 55 12.36 -10.61 -4.15
N ALA A 56 12.22 -9.48 -3.45
CA ALA A 56 12.82 -9.26 -2.16
C ALA A 56 12.14 -10.11 -1.09
N ALA A 57 12.92 -10.57 -0.11
CA ALA A 57 12.38 -11.27 1.03
C ALA A 57 11.49 -10.33 1.88
N PRO A 58 10.33 -10.80 2.37
CA PRO A 58 9.51 -10.04 3.30
C PRO A 58 10.28 -9.60 4.55
N MET A 59 10.16 -8.33 4.91
CA MET A 59 10.79 -7.78 6.10
C MET A 59 10.10 -8.34 7.36
N PRO A 60 10.84 -8.69 8.43
CA PRO A 60 10.23 -9.01 9.72
C PRO A 60 9.31 -7.87 10.19
N VAL A 61 8.12 -8.19 10.71
CA VAL A 61 7.13 -7.18 11.12
C VAL A 61 7.72 -6.17 12.12
N ASP A 62 8.54 -6.65 13.06
CA ASP A 62 9.16 -5.83 14.10
C ASP A 62 10.25 -4.88 13.54
N ALA A 63 10.68 -5.06 12.28
CA ALA A 63 11.61 -4.19 11.58
C ALA A 63 10.92 -3.17 10.65
N ILE A 64 9.60 -3.26 10.47
CA ILE A 64 8.85 -2.34 9.61
C ILE A 64 8.87 -0.93 10.22
N PRO A 65 9.35 0.10 9.49
CA PRO A 65 9.40 1.45 10.02
C PRO A 65 8.00 2.06 10.11
N ALA A 66 7.80 2.88 11.14
CA ALA A 66 6.62 3.72 11.25
C ALA A 66 6.54 4.72 10.08
N ALA A 67 5.35 4.87 9.50
CA ALA A 67 5.08 5.90 8.50
C ALA A 67 5.26 7.30 9.11
N LYS A 68 5.78 8.22 8.29
CA LYS A 68 6.04 9.62 8.65
C LYS A 68 4.95 10.54 8.09
N GLY A 69 4.87 11.78 8.56
CA GLY A 69 3.93 12.78 8.02
C GLY A 69 2.48 12.54 8.43
N LEU A 70 2.25 11.92 9.59
CA LEU A 70 0.91 11.58 10.10
C LEU A 70 0.43 12.51 11.22
N GLU A 71 1.13 13.60 11.47
CA GLU A 71 0.86 14.55 12.56
C GLU A 71 -0.57 15.09 12.52
N ASP A 72 -1.08 15.39 11.33
CA ASP A 72 -2.39 16.02 11.13
C ASP A 72 -3.54 15.00 10.99
N THR A 73 -3.23 13.69 11.01
CA THR A 73 -4.23 12.62 10.78
C THR A 73 -5.37 12.66 11.81
N PHE A 74 -5.10 13.19 13.01
CA PHE A 74 -6.06 13.21 14.11
C PHE A 74 -6.78 14.55 14.31
N ASP A 75 -6.56 15.54 13.44
CA ASP A 75 -7.14 16.89 13.61
C ASP A 75 -8.67 16.89 13.64
N ARG A 76 -9.28 15.93 12.93
CA ARG A 76 -10.74 15.74 12.91
C ARG A 76 -11.24 14.77 13.98
N GLU A 77 -10.39 13.87 14.46
CA GLU A 77 -10.74 12.79 15.40
C GLU A 77 -10.60 13.21 16.87
N LEU A 78 -9.64 14.10 17.17
CA LEU A 78 -9.34 14.52 18.53
C LEU A 78 -10.04 15.84 18.89
N PRO A 79 -10.76 15.89 20.03
CA PRO A 79 -11.30 17.14 20.57
C PRO A 79 -10.22 18.20 20.74
N LYS A 80 -10.53 19.49 20.53
CA LYS A 80 -9.53 20.57 20.51
C LYS A 80 -8.62 20.60 21.75
N ARG A 81 -9.16 20.56 22.98
CA ARG A 81 -8.38 20.60 24.24
C ARG A 81 -9.13 19.95 25.42
N GLY A 82 -8.39 19.65 26.49
CA GLY A 82 -8.93 19.27 27.79
C GLY A 82 -9.03 17.76 28.05
N PRO A 83 -9.65 17.35 29.18
CA PRO A 83 -9.69 15.95 29.63
C PRO A 83 -10.28 14.98 28.59
N LYS A 84 -11.29 15.44 27.84
CA LYS A 84 -11.93 14.64 26.77
C LYS A 84 -10.94 14.27 25.65
N ARG A 85 -9.95 15.12 25.37
CA ARG A 85 -8.92 14.84 24.36
C ARG A 85 -8.01 13.69 24.80
N ILE A 86 -7.63 13.65 26.08
CA ILE A 86 -6.81 12.58 26.66
C ILE A 86 -7.56 11.24 26.61
N ILE A 87 -8.82 11.25 27.03
CA ILE A 87 -9.67 10.05 26.99
C ILE A 87 -9.78 9.53 25.56
N LYS A 88 -10.12 10.41 24.60
CA LYS A 88 -10.25 10.01 23.20
C LYS A 88 -8.93 9.51 22.60
N ALA A 89 -7.80 10.15 22.92
CA ALA A 89 -6.48 9.71 22.45
C ALA A 89 -6.11 8.33 23.00
N ARG A 90 -6.48 7.99 24.24
CA ARG A 90 -6.29 6.64 24.81
C ARG A 90 -7.15 5.60 24.08
N GLU A 91 -8.42 5.90 23.85
CA GLU A 91 -9.33 5.00 23.11
C GLU A 91 -8.80 4.70 21.71
N LEU A 92 -8.35 5.73 20.99
CA LEU A 92 -7.75 5.57 19.66
C LEU A 92 -6.45 4.78 19.74
N LEU A 93 -5.59 5.04 20.72
CA LEU A 93 -4.34 4.31 20.90
C LEU A 93 -4.57 2.82 21.11
N ASP A 94 -5.53 2.47 21.96
CA ASP A 94 -5.89 1.07 22.21
C ASP A 94 -6.49 0.41 20.96
N ALA A 95 -7.29 1.15 20.18
CA ALA A 95 -7.81 0.66 18.91
C ALA A 95 -6.70 0.42 17.88
N GLU A 96 -5.74 1.34 17.74
CA GLU A 96 -4.62 1.18 16.82
C GLU A 96 -3.71 0.02 17.21
N ARG A 97 -3.46 -0.19 18.52
CA ARG A 97 -2.67 -1.34 19.00
C ARG A 97 -3.35 -2.68 18.68
N ARG A 98 -4.66 -2.79 18.86
CA ARG A 98 -5.42 -3.98 18.46
C ARG A 98 -5.38 -4.20 16.94
N GLY A 99 -5.52 -3.12 16.16
CA GLY A 99 -5.41 -3.18 14.71
C GLY A 99 -4.02 -3.62 14.24
N LEU A 100 -2.97 -3.11 14.89
CA LEU A 100 -1.58 -3.49 14.59
C LEU A 100 -1.33 -4.97 14.84
N GLU A 101 -1.85 -5.53 15.93
CA GLU A 101 -1.72 -6.96 16.22
C GLU A 101 -2.42 -7.83 15.17
N ALA A 102 -3.61 -7.41 14.71
CA ALA A 102 -4.31 -8.10 13.63
C ALA A 102 -3.53 -8.05 12.31
N ASP A 103 -2.96 -6.88 11.96
CA ASP A 103 -2.15 -6.72 10.75
C ASP A 103 -0.82 -7.51 10.85
N ARG A 104 -0.21 -7.59 12.04
CA ARG A 104 0.97 -8.44 12.31
C ARG A 104 0.66 -9.90 12.03
N GLN A 105 -0.42 -10.44 12.60
CA GLN A 105 -0.82 -11.83 12.39
C GLN A 105 -1.11 -12.12 10.92
N ARG A 106 -1.77 -11.19 10.23
CA ARG A 106 -2.04 -11.31 8.79
C ARG A 106 -0.75 -11.30 7.97
N TYR A 107 0.18 -10.38 8.25
CA TYR A 107 1.46 -10.30 7.55
C TYR A 107 2.25 -11.59 7.72
N GLN A 108 2.36 -12.08 8.95
CA GLN A 108 3.07 -13.33 9.25
C GLN A 108 2.43 -14.52 8.54
N ALA A 109 1.10 -14.61 8.53
CA ALA A 109 0.39 -15.64 7.77
C ALA A 109 0.72 -15.62 6.26
N LEU A 110 0.85 -14.43 5.66
CA LEU A 110 1.23 -14.28 4.24
C LEU A 110 2.68 -14.67 3.97
N VAL A 111 3.57 -14.41 4.94
CA VAL A 111 4.98 -14.83 4.85
C VAL A 111 5.09 -16.36 4.91
N GLU A 112 4.42 -16.98 5.87
CA GLU A 112 4.52 -18.42 6.15
C GLU A 112 3.74 -19.30 5.16
N ARG A 113 2.51 -18.91 4.81
CA ARG A 113 1.59 -19.72 4.00
C ARG A 113 1.41 -19.20 2.57
N GLY A 114 2.00 -18.05 2.24
CA GLY A 114 1.92 -17.47 0.91
C GLY A 114 0.47 -17.23 0.45
N ALA A 115 0.17 -17.64 -0.78
CA ALA A 115 -1.16 -17.46 -1.37
C ALA A 115 -2.26 -18.25 -0.63
N ASP A 116 -1.93 -19.31 0.13
CA ASP A 116 -2.94 -20.08 0.89
C ASP A 116 -3.51 -19.32 2.08
N ALA A 117 -2.85 -18.24 2.53
CA ALA A 117 -3.41 -17.32 3.53
C ALA A 117 -4.46 -16.36 2.95
N LEU A 118 -4.60 -16.31 1.61
CA LEU A 118 -5.52 -15.40 0.94
C LEU A 118 -6.94 -15.96 0.90
N SER A 119 -7.91 -15.04 0.85
CA SER A 119 -9.30 -15.43 0.62
C SER A 119 -9.45 -16.05 -0.78
N ARG A 120 -10.52 -16.82 -0.98
CA ARG A 120 -10.85 -17.34 -2.32
C ARG A 120 -11.01 -16.21 -3.35
N TYR A 121 -11.62 -15.10 -2.94
CA TYR A 121 -11.81 -13.93 -3.81
C TYR A 121 -10.48 -13.35 -4.28
N ASP A 122 -9.53 -13.17 -3.36
CA ASP A 122 -8.21 -12.61 -3.69
C ASP A 122 -7.43 -13.52 -4.64
N ARG A 123 -7.54 -14.84 -4.46
CA ARG A 123 -6.87 -15.83 -5.31
C ARG A 123 -7.47 -15.93 -6.71
N GLU A 124 -8.80 -15.96 -6.81
CA GLU A 124 -9.47 -16.29 -8.08
C GLU A 124 -9.86 -15.05 -8.90
N ILE A 125 -10.11 -13.90 -8.26
CA ILE A 125 -10.79 -12.77 -8.91
C ILE A 125 -9.89 -11.55 -9.01
N ALA A 126 -9.24 -11.13 -7.92
CA ALA A 126 -8.52 -9.85 -7.87
C ALA A 126 -7.33 -9.76 -8.85
N HIS A 127 -6.67 -10.88 -9.12
CA HIS A 127 -5.48 -10.94 -9.98
C HIS A 127 -5.64 -11.93 -11.15
N GLY A 128 -6.87 -12.26 -11.53
CA GLY A 128 -7.14 -13.17 -12.65
C GLY A 128 -6.53 -14.58 -12.50
N GLY A 129 -6.36 -15.04 -11.25
CA GLY A 129 -5.72 -16.33 -10.94
C GLY A 129 -4.20 -16.27 -10.76
N ASP A 130 -3.55 -15.10 -10.92
CA ASP A 130 -2.12 -14.94 -10.63
C ASP A 130 -1.88 -14.91 -9.12
N LEU A 131 -1.56 -16.09 -8.56
CA LEU A 131 -1.35 -16.29 -7.13
C LEU A 131 -0.11 -15.57 -6.60
N GLU A 132 0.94 -15.42 -7.41
CA GLU A 132 2.17 -14.74 -6.99
C GLU A 132 1.95 -13.23 -6.92
N MET A 133 1.27 -12.65 -7.93
CA MET A 133 0.89 -11.25 -7.88
C MET A 133 -0.11 -10.95 -6.75
N ALA A 134 -1.05 -11.87 -6.49
CA ALA A 134 -1.98 -11.73 -5.37
C ALA A 134 -1.25 -11.74 -4.02
N ARG A 135 -0.32 -12.67 -3.83
CA ARG A 135 0.52 -12.73 -2.61
C ARG A 135 1.38 -11.47 -2.46
N ALA A 136 2.07 -11.06 -3.52
CA ALA A 136 2.94 -9.89 -3.51
C ALA A 136 2.15 -8.60 -3.20
N SER A 137 0.95 -8.47 -3.77
CA SER A 137 0.04 -7.35 -3.51
C SER A 137 -0.47 -7.35 -2.07
N ALA A 138 -0.84 -8.51 -1.53
CA ALA A 138 -1.29 -8.63 -0.15
C ALA A 138 -0.17 -8.32 0.86
N LEU A 139 1.07 -8.74 0.58
CA LEU A 139 2.25 -8.41 1.39
C LEU A 139 2.50 -6.90 1.39
N ALA A 140 2.53 -6.27 0.21
CA ALA A 140 2.71 -4.83 0.07
C ALA A 140 1.63 -4.03 0.79
N LEU A 141 0.36 -4.42 0.64
CA LEU A 141 -0.76 -3.77 1.31
C LEU A 141 -0.66 -3.90 2.84
N THR A 142 -0.39 -5.11 3.33
CA THR A 142 -0.30 -5.37 4.78
C THR A 142 0.93 -4.67 5.38
N PHE A 143 2.05 -4.59 4.67
CA PHE A 143 3.21 -3.78 5.04
C PHE A 143 2.81 -2.31 5.25
N ASN A 144 2.09 -1.73 4.30
CA ASN A 144 1.62 -0.34 4.39
C ASN A 144 0.68 -0.12 5.58
N HIS A 145 -0.22 -1.08 5.86
CA HIS A 145 -1.10 -1.00 7.03
C HIS A 145 -0.30 -1.00 8.35
N VAL A 146 0.67 -1.92 8.48
CA VAL A 146 1.55 -1.98 9.67
C VAL A 146 2.31 -0.66 9.84
N ALA A 147 2.99 -0.19 8.79
CA ALA A 147 3.76 1.05 8.83
C ALA A 147 2.87 2.25 9.21
N TRP A 148 1.67 2.35 8.63
CA TRP A 148 0.73 3.42 8.92
C TRP A 148 0.22 3.39 10.37
N ARG A 149 -0.14 2.21 10.89
CA ARG A 149 -0.58 2.07 12.29
C ARG A 149 0.53 2.39 13.27
N LEU A 150 1.75 1.92 13.03
CA LEU A 150 2.92 2.28 13.84
C LEU A 150 3.12 3.80 13.90
N GLY A 151 2.98 4.48 12.76
CA GLY A 151 3.04 5.94 12.69
C GLY A 151 1.93 6.62 13.51
N ARG A 152 0.68 6.14 13.40
CA ARG A 152 -0.45 6.66 14.18
C ARG A 152 -0.28 6.44 15.68
N ILE A 153 0.17 5.26 16.11
CA ILE A 153 0.51 4.95 17.50
C ILE A 153 1.53 5.94 18.03
N ALA A 154 2.62 6.18 17.29
CA ALA A 154 3.65 7.12 17.70
C ALA A 154 3.12 8.55 17.86
N VAL A 155 2.20 9.00 17.01
CA VAL A 155 1.55 10.32 17.15
C VAL A 155 0.68 10.38 18.41
N LEU A 156 -0.13 9.36 18.68
CA LEU A 156 -1.01 9.29 19.85
C LEU A 156 -0.23 9.22 21.17
N GLU A 157 0.86 8.47 21.22
CA GLU A 157 1.75 8.39 22.38
C GLU A 157 2.41 9.74 22.68
N ARG A 158 2.86 10.46 21.64
CA ARG A 158 3.36 11.84 21.78
C ARG A 158 2.26 12.78 22.28
N GLU A 159 1.02 12.62 21.84
CA GLU A 159 -0.10 13.45 22.30
C GLU A 159 -0.43 13.26 23.78
N LEU A 160 -0.43 12.00 24.25
CA LEU A 160 -0.67 11.67 25.64
C LEU A 160 0.46 12.18 26.55
N THR A 161 1.71 12.04 26.09
CA THR A 161 2.88 12.57 26.80
C THR A 161 2.79 14.09 26.95
N ARG A 162 2.49 14.82 25.86
CA ARG A 162 2.32 16.28 25.87
C ARG A 162 1.17 16.73 26.78
N SER A 163 0.07 15.97 26.80
CA SER A 163 -1.08 16.29 27.65
C SER A 163 -0.79 16.10 29.14
N ASN A 164 -0.04 15.06 29.51
CA ASN A 164 0.38 14.82 30.89
C ASN A 164 1.36 15.89 31.40
N ALA A 165 2.24 16.40 30.53
CA ALA A 165 3.21 17.45 30.89
C ALA A 165 2.56 18.81 31.18
N ARG A 166 1.40 19.11 30.57
CA ARG A 166 0.67 20.39 30.74
C ARG A 166 -0.34 20.40 31.89
N GLY A 167 -0.62 19.22 32.47
CA GLY A 167 -1.56 19.07 33.59
C GLY A 167 -0.90 19.04 34.97
N ARG A 168 0.43 19.20 35.02
CA ARG A 168 1.21 19.46 36.24
C ARG A 168 1.47 20.96 36.34
#